data_AF-A0A392QAY2-F1
#
_entry.id   AF-A0A392QAY2-F1
#
_cell.length_a   1.000
_cell.length_b   1.000
_cell.length_c   1.000
_cell.angle_alpha   90.00
_cell.angle_beta   90.00
_cell.angle_gamma   90.00
#
_symmetry.space_group_name_H-M   'P 1'
#
loop_
_entity.id
_entity.type
_entity.pdbx_description
1 polymer ?
#
loop_
_entity_poly.entity_id
_entity_poly.type
_entity_poly.pdbx_seq_one_letter_code
_entity_poly.pdbx_strand_id
1 'polypeptide(L)'
;MAPAEDECDYVRGLTTRAELVERIKQLGEGIFKAAQHSWENALAQVKIANPGLEFSTEGMGMLRKVVDGQIVIPDQYRQMEAEDEEEEEQD
;
A
#
# COMPACT_ATOMS: atom_id res chain seq x y z
N MET A 1 -6.50 -27.64 -8.75
CA MET A 1 -7.16 -26.77 -9.74
C MET A 1 -6.39 -26.89 -11.04
N ALA A 2 -7.03 -26.83 -12.21
CA ALA A 2 -6.30 -26.79 -13.48
C ALA A 2 -5.71 -25.37 -13.67
N PRO A 3 -4.47 -25.22 -14.12
CA PRO A 3 -3.82 -23.92 -14.28
C PRO A 3 -4.45 -23.12 -15.42
N ALA A 4 -4.50 -21.79 -15.25
CA ALA A 4 -4.90 -20.86 -16.32
C ALA A 4 -3.75 -20.62 -17.31
N GLU A 5 -4.05 -20.23 -18.54
CA GLU A 5 -3.03 -19.98 -19.57
C GLU A 5 -2.09 -18.81 -19.21
N ASP A 6 -2.58 -17.87 -18.41
CA ASP A 6 -1.89 -16.68 -17.91
C ASP A 6 -1.47 -16.80 -16.43
N GLU A 7 -1.36 -18.04 -15.92
CA GLU A 7 -0.98 -18.28 -14.54
C GLU A 7 0.41 -17.68 -14.23
N CYS A 8 0.43 -16.71 -13.32
CA CYS A 8 1.65 -16.03 -12.90
C CYS A 8 2.62 -17.02 -12.24
N ASP A 9 3.92 -16.90 -12.52
CA ASP A 9 4.94 -17.83 -12.01
C ASP A 9 4.93 -17.97 -10.48
N TYR A 10 4.49 -16.93 -9.75
CA TYR A 10 4.41 -16.92 -8.29
C TYR A 10 3.31 -17.80 -7.69
N VAL A 11 2.33 -18.24 -8.49
CA VAL A 11 1.22 -19.10 -8.06
C VAL A 11 1.23 -20.48 -8.74
N ARG A 12 2.20 -20.73 -9.64
CA ARG A 12 2.36 -21.99 -10.33
C ARG A 12 2.66 -23.12 -9.34
N GLY A 13 1.91 -24.23 -9.46
CA GLY A 13 2.12 -25.43 -8.65
C GLY A 13 1.40 -25.43 -7.29
N LEU A 14 0.66 -24.37 -6.95
CA LEU A 14 -0.23 -24.38 -5.78
C LEU A 14 -1.42 -25.30 -6.07
N THR A 15 -1.66 -26.29 -5.20
CA THR A 15 -2.66 -27.34 -5.47
C THR A 15 -3.94 -27.16 -4.66
N THR A 16 -3.86 -26.39 -3.57
CA THR A 16 -4.95 -26.14 -2.63
C THR A 16 -5.30 -24.65 -2.51
N ARG A 17 -6.52 -24.36 -2.07
CA ARG A 17 -6.94 -22.99 -1.72
C ARG A 17 -6.12 -22.39 -0.58
N ALA A 18 -5.69 -23.22 0.38
CA ALA A 18 -4.91 -22.76 1.52
C ALA A 18 -3.54 -22.21 1.09
N GLU A 19 -2.83 -22.95 0.22
CA GLU A 19 -1.55 -22.53 -0.36
C GLU A 19 -1.69 -21.22 -1.18
N LEU A 20 -2.77 -21.07 -1.94
CA LEU A 20 -3.05 -19.83 -2.68
C LEU A 20 -3.27 -18.64 -1.74
N VAL A 21 -4.07 -18.80 -0.68
CA VAL A 21 -4.33 -17.73 0.29
C VAL A 21 -3.06 -17.34 1.03
N GLU A 22 -2.24 -18.31 1.45
CA GLU A 22 -0.95 -18.04 2.09
C GLU A 22 -0.01 -17.28 1.15
N ARG A 23 0.06 -17.68 -0.12
CA ARG A 23 0.90 -17.00 -1.11
C ARG A 23 0.45 -15.56 -1.35
N ILE A 24 -0.86 -15.31 -1.43
CA ILE A 24 -1.43 -13.96 -1.57
C ILE A 24 -1.05 -13.09 -0.36
N LYS A 25 -1.15 -13.62 0.87
CA LYS A 25 -0.75 -12.88 2.08
C LYS A 25 0.72 -12.48 2.04
N GLN A 26 1.61 -13.42 1.72
CA GLN A 26 3.05 -13.14 1.62
C GLN A 26 3.37 -12.10 0.54
N LEU A 27 2.70 -12.18 -0.61
CA LEU A 27 2.86 -11.19 -1.68
C LEU A 27 2.35 -9.81 -1.23
N GLY A 28 1.19 -9.75 -0.56
CA GLY A 28 0.64 -8.53 0.01
C GLY A 28 1.60 -7.87 1.01
N GLU A 29 2.10 -8.62 1.99
CA GLU A 29 3.08 -8.12 2.97
C GLU A 29 4.38 -7.63 2.31
N GLY A 30 4.88 -8.37 1.32
CA GLY A 30 6.10 -8.01 0.60
C GLY A 30 5.95 -6.71 -0.20
N ILE A 31 4.83 -6.56 -0.91
CA ILE A 31 4.51 -5.34 -1.68
C ILE A 31 4.31 -4.16 -0.73
N PHE A 32 3.59 -4.34 0.37
CA PHE A 32 3.34 -3.28 1.35
C PHE A 32 4.65 -2.76 1.96
N LYS A 33 5.52 -3.66 2.43
CA LYS A 33 6.84 -3.29 2.97
C LYS A 33 7.71 -2.57 1.95
N ALA A 34 7.69 -3.01 0.69
CA ALA A 34 8.44 -2.35 -0.38
C ALA A 34 7.89 -0.95 -0.70
N ALA A 35 6.57 -0.79 -0.73
CA ALA A 35 5.93 0.50 -0.95
C ALA A 35 6.21 1.48 0.20
N GLN A 36 6.08 1.04 1.45
CA GLN A 36 6.41 1.82 2.65
C GLN A 36 7.88 2.28 2.62
N HIS A 37 8.82 1.36 2.39
CA HIS A 37 10.23 1.71 2.31
C HIS A 37 10.50 2.71 1.16
N SER A 38 9.90 2.50 -0.01
CA SER A 38 10.05 3.41 -1.15
C SER A 38 9.54 4.82 -0.82
N TRP A 39 8.42 4.92 -0.10
CA TRP A 39 7.85 6.18 0.34
C TRP A 39 8.76 6.91 1.33
N GLU A 40 9.18 6.24 2.41
CA GLU A 40 10.05 6.79 3.43
C GLU A 40 11.38 7.30 2.83
N ASN A 41 11.96 6.50 1.93
CA ASN A 41 13.18 6.87 1.23
C ASN A 41 13.00 8.09 0.31
N ALA A 42 11.90 8.15 -0.45
CA ALA A 42 11.59 9.30 -1.30
C ALA A 42 11.39 10.57 -0.45
N LEU A 43 10.65 10.48 0.66
CA LEU A 43 10.46 11.60 1.59
C LEU A 43 11.79 12.08 2.17
N ALA A 44 12.69 11.17 2.56
CA ALA A 44 14.02 11.52 3.05
C ALA A 44 14.84 12.27 1.99
N GLN A 45 14.81 11.80 0.74
CA GLN A 45 15.50 12.48 -0.36
C GLN A 45 14.93 13.88 -0.62
N VAL A 46 13.61 14.05 -0.59
CA VAL A 46 12.96 15.36 -0.74
C VAL A 46 13.40 16.33 0.36
N LYS A 47 13.46 15.89 1.61
CA LYS A 47 13.94 16.71 2.74
C LYS A 47 15.39 17.15 2.55
N ILE A 48 16.27 16.26 2.08
CA ILE A 48 17.68 16.58 1.81
C ILE A 48 17.82 17.56 0.64
N ALA A 49 17.04 17.37 -0.43
CA ALA A 49 17.10 18.21 -1.63
C ALA A 49 16.59 19.64 -1.40
N ASN A 50 15.85 19.88 -0.32
CA ASN A 50 15.25 21.17 0.00
C ASN A 50 15.70 21.66 1.40
N PRO A 51 16.99 22.00 1.57
CA PRO A 51 17.52 22.46 2.85
C PRO A 51 16.87 23.79 3.25
N GLY A 52 16.31 23.85 4.46
CA GLY A 52 15.66 25.05 5.01
C GLY A 52 14.14 25.08 4.88
N LEU A 53 13.51 24.06 4.29
CA LEU A 53 12.08 23.85 4.36
C LEU A 53 11.74 22.75 5.37
N GLU A 54 10.77 23.00 6.24
CA GLU A 54 10.17 21.97 7.09
C GLU A 54 8.99 21.33 6.34
N PHE A 55 8.99 19.99 6.28
CA PHE A 55 7.94 19.21 5.62
C PHE A 55 7.06 18.56 6.68
N SER A 56 5.75 18.84 6.66
CA SER A 56 4.76 18.06 7.39
C SER A 56 4.25 16.89 6.54
N THR A 57 4.00 15.76 7.18
CA THR A 57 3.32 14.60 6.57
C THR A 57 1.91 14.38 7.11
N GLU A 58 1.40 15.35 7.89
CA GLU A 58 0.08 15.25 8.48
C GLU A 58 -1.01 15.15 7.42
N GLY A 59 -1.95 14.23 7.63
CA GLY A 59 -3.07 13.97 6.72
C GLY A 59 -2.69 13.25 5.41
N MET A 60 -1.43 12.87 5.21
CA MET A 60 -1.03 12.03 4.08
C MET A 60 -1.49 10.58 4.31
N GLY A 61 -1.86 9.89 3.23
CA GLY A 61 -2.29 8.49 3.27
C GLY A 61 -2.28 7.91 1.85
N MET A 62 -2.21 6.59 1.74
CA MET A 62 -2.08 5.89 0.45
C MET A 62 -3.25 6.18 -0.51
N LEU A 63 -4.47 6.30 0.03
CA LEU A 63 -5.69 6.50 -0.75
C LEU A 63 -6.04 7.99 -0.93
N ARG A 64 -5.26 8.89 -0.31
CA ARG A 64 -5.50 10.33 -0.35
C ARG A 64 -4.80 10.96 -1.55
N LYS A 65 -5.34 12.10 -2.01
CA LYS A 65 -4.77 12.86 -3.12
C LYS A 65 -4.84 14.35 -2.86
N VAL A 66 -4.09 15.12 -3.63
CA VAL A 66 -4.16 16.59 -3.58
C VAL A 66 -5.23 17.09 -4.56
N VAL A 67 -6.19 17.86 -4.06
CA VAL A 67 -7.18 18.61 -4.84
C VAL A 67 -7.15 20.05 -4.36
N ASP A 68 -6.92 20.99 -5.27
CA ASP A 68 -6.87 22.44 -4.98
C ASP A 68 -5.95 22.81 -3.79
N GLY A 69 -4.82 22.10 -3.68
CA GLY A 69 -3.83 22.30 -2.62
C GLY A 69 -4.18 21.66 -1.27
N GLN A 70 -5.29 20.92 -1.17
CA GLN A 70 -5.69 20.20 0.04
C GLN A 70 -5.54 18.70 -0.14
N ILE A 71 -5.12 18.01 0.92
CA ILE A 71 -5.12 16.56 0.94
C ILE A 71 -6.53 16.08 1.28
N VAL A 72 -7.13 15.33 0.37
CA VAL A 72 -8.49 14.83 0.50
C VAL A 72 -8.54 13.33 0.23
N ILE A 73 -9.49 12.66 0.86
CA ILE A 73 -9.86 11.30 0.50
C ILE A 73 -10.90 11.33 -0.63
N PRO A 74 -10.62 10.71 -1.80
CA PRO A 74 -11.62 10.54 -2.84
C PRO A 74 -12.81 9.74 -2.33
N ASP A 75 -14.02 10.08 -2.77
CA ASP A 75 -15.25 9.40 -2.34
C ASP A 75 -15.22 7.88 -2.55
N GLN A 76 -14.60 7.43 -3.64
CA GLN A 76 -14.45 6.00 -3.95
C GLN A 76 -13.58 5.22 -2.94
N TYR A 77 -12.76 5.91 -2.15
CA TYR A 77 -11.88 5.31 -1.17
C TYR A 77 -12.32 5.57 0.28
N ARG A 78 -13.36 6.37 0.52
CA ARG A 78 -13.79 6.71 1.89
C ARG A 78 -14.13 5.52 2.75
N GLN A 79 -14.73 4.47 2.18
CA GLN A 79 -15.04 3.24 2.91
C GLN A 79 -13.78 2.43 3.22
N MET A 80 -12.91 2.26 2.23
CA MET A 80 -11.66 1.51 2.38
C MET A 80 -10.73 2.13 3.42
N GLU A 81 -10.58 3.46 3.44
CA GLU A 81 -9.77 4.12 4.47
C GLU A 81 -10.38 3.99 5.87
N ALA A 82 -11.71 4.02 5.99
CA ALA A 82 -12.35 3.81 7.30
C ALA A 82 -12.12 2.38 7.81
N GLU A 83 -12.17 1.39 6.91
CA GLU A 83 -11.86 -0.02 7.23
C GLU A 83 -10.38 -0.17 7.63
N ASP A 84 -9.45 0.45 6.88
CA ASP A 84 -8.00 0.43 7.20
C ASP A 84 -7.72 1.12 8.56
N GLU A 85 -8.32 2.27 8.85
CA GLU A 85 -8.19 2.99 10.14
C GLU A 85 -8.73 2.15 11.31
N GLU A 86 -9.85 1.44 11.12
CA GLU A 86 -10.42 0.53 12.13
C GLU A 86 -9.54 -0.71 12.37
N GLU A 87 -8.86 -1.24 11.34
CA GLU A 87 -7.91 -2.35 11.48
C GLU A 87 -6.65 -1.92 12.25
N GLU A 88 -6.11 -0.72 11.97
CA GLU A 88 -4.94 -0.18 12.69
C GLU A 88 -5.22 0.13 14.18
N GLU A 89 -6.44 0.51 14.54
CA GLU A 89 -6.83 0.74 15.95
C GLU A 89 -6.98 -0.56 16.76
N GLN A 90 -7.07 -1.71 16.10
CA GLN A 90 -7.27 -3.02 16.74
C GLN A 90 -5.98 -3.80 17.02
N ASP A 91 -4.82 -3.32 16.54
CA ASP A 91 -3.48 -3.87 16.78
C ASP A 91 -2.66 -3.07 17.82
#